data_AF-A0A6L9GA33-F1
#
_entry.id   AF-A0A6L9GA33-F1
#
_cell.length_a   1.000
_cell.length_b   1.000
_cell.length_c   1.000
_cell.angle_alpha   90.00
_cell.angle_beta   90.00
_cell.angle_gamma   90.00
#
_symmetry.space_group_name_H-M   'P 1'
#
loop_
_entity.id
_entity.type
_entity.pdbx_description
1 polymer ?
#
loop_
_entity_poly.entity_id
_entity_poly.type
_entity_poly.pdbx_seq_one_letter_code
_entity_poly.pdbx_strand_id
1 'polypeptide(L)'
;ILAGAIAVIAIYLVAVLDKGLKLGLMSRLAQQVIIVLIPPLALIFLVLGTIFLGIATPTEGGAMGAVGALILAAAKRRLTFDVVNQALAATTRLSAFVMFILIGARVFSLTFYGVNGHLWVEHLLTSLPGGELGFLIAVSV
;
A
#
# COMPACT_ATOMS: atom_id res chain seq x y z
N ILE A 1 -7.37 19.85 -6.49
CA ILE A 1 -6.98 18.56 -7.11
C ILE A 1 -7.06 18.62 -8.64
N LEU A 2 -8.23 18.96 -9.22
CA LEU A 2 -8.41 19.04 -10.68
C LEU A 2 -7.43 20.00 -11.40
N ALA A 3 -7.23 21.22 -10.89
CA ALA A 3 -6.28 22.18 -11.49
C ALA A 3 -4.83 21.67 -11.50
N GLY A 4 -4.40 20.97 -10.44
CA GLY A 4 -3.07 20.36 -10.36
C GLY A 4 -2.90 19.18 -11.31
N ALA A 5 -3.92 18.32 -11.44
CA ALA A 5 -3.90 17.21 -12.40
C ALA A 5 -3.83 17.72 -13.85
N ILE A 6 -4.61 18.75 -14.19
CA ILE A 6 -4.59 19.37 -15.51
C ILE A 6 -3.22 19.99 -15.81
N ALA A 7 -2.61 20.68 -14.84
CA ALA A 7 -1.27 21.24 -15.00
C ALA A 7 -0.20 20.16 -15.24
N VAL A 8 -0.23 19.05 -14.49
CA VAL A 8 0.69 17.92 -14.66
C VAL A 8 0.54 17.27 -16.03
N ILE A 9 -0.70 17.08 -16.51
CA ILE A 9 -0.98 16.53 -17.83
C ILE A 9 -0.50 17.48 -18.93
N ALA A 10 -0.75 18.80 -18.80
CA ALA A 10 -0.29 19.80 -19.76
C ALA A 10 1.25 19.83 -19.84
N ILE A 11 1.94 19.81 -18.70
CA ILE A 11 3.41 19.77 -18.64
C ILE A 11 3.96 18.50 -19.28
N TYR A 12 3.32 17.34 -19.04
CA TYR A 12 3.70 16.08 -19.66
C TYR A 12 3.54 16.12 -21.19
N LEU A 13 2.41 16.62 -21.69
CA LEU A 13 2.15 16.77 -23.12
C LEU A 13 3.15 17.70 -23.79
N VAL A 14 3.44 18.86 -23.19
CA VAL A 14 4.45 19.80 -23.68
C VAL A 14 5.83 19.15 -23.74
N ALA A 15 6.23 18.41 -22.71
CA ALA A 15 7.53 17.72 -22.69
C ALA A 15 7.64 16.61 -23.75
N VAL A 16 6.55 15.88 -24.01
CA VAL A 16 6.49 14.85 -25.07
C VAL A 16 6.51 15.48 -26.46
N LEU A 17 5.75 16.55 -26.68
CA LEU A 17 5.71 17.30 -27.94
C LEU A 17 7.05 17.96 -28.25
N ASP A 18 7.70 18.57 -27.27
CA ASP A 18 9.04 19.15 -27.43
C ASP A 18 10.07 18.07 -27.83
N LYS A 19 9.88 16.81 -27.40
CA LYS A 19 10.78 15.69 -27.74
C LYS A 19 10.58 15.25 -29.18
N GLY A 20 9.32 15.20 -29.61
CA GLY A 20 8.92 14.79 -30.96
C GLY A 20 9.22 15.85 -32.01
N LEU A 21 8.97 17.13 -31.69
CA LEU A 21 9.08 18.27 -32.61
C LEU A 21 10.43 19.00 -32.53
N LYS A 22 11.32 18.62 -31.60
CA LYS A 22 12.65 19.24 -31.37
C LYS A 22 12.57 20.77 -31.23
N LEU A 23 11.53 21.27 -30.55
CA LEU A 23 11.26 22.71 -30.42
C LEU A 23 12.29 23.45 -29.56
N GLY A 24 13.05 22.74 -28.72
CA GLY A 24 14.15 23.31 -27.93
C GLY A 24 13.69 24.22 -26.80
N LEU A 25 12.42 24.09 -26.37
CA LEU A 25 11.83 24.92 -25.32
C LEU A 25 12.36 24.58 -23.93
N MET A 26 12.81 23.34 -23.70
CA MET A 26 13.23 22.82 -22.40
C MET A 26 14.66 22.24 -22.44
N SER A 27 15.36 22.29 -21.30
CA SER A 27 16.62 21.57 -21.14
C SER A 27 16.39 20.06 -21.25
N ARG A 28 17.29 19.36 -21.96
CA ARG A 28 17.21 17.90 -22.19
C ARG A 28 17.05 17.10 -20.89
N LEU A 29 17.67 17.57 -19.80
CA LEU A 29 17.56 16.97 -18.48
C LEU A 29 16.14 17.11 -17.89
N ALA A 30 15.57 18.32 -17.94
CA ALA A 30 14.24 18.59 -17.42
C ALA A 30 13.18 17.75 -18.15
N GLN A 31 13.27 17.70 -19.47
CA GLN A 31 12.38 16.91 -20.31
C GLN A 31 12.45 15.41 -19.98
N GLN A 32 13.65 14.87 -19.79
CA GLN A 32 13.85 13.46 -19.47
C GLN A 32 13.29 13.10 -18.09
N VAL A 33 13.50 13.97 -17.08
CA VAL A 33 12.93 13.80 -15.74
C VAL A 33 11.40 13.81 -15.80
N ILE A 34 10.80 14.80 -16.46
CA ILE A 34 9.34 14.94 -16.59
C ILE A 34 8.73 13.68 -17.22
N ILE A 35 9.27 13.20 -18.35
CA ILE A 35 8.73 12.03 -19.05
C ILE A 35 8.86 10.75 -18.23
N VAL A 36 9.93 10.62 -17.43
CA VAL A 36 10.20 9.39 -16.67
C VAL A 36 9.43 9.34 -15.36
N LEU A 37 9.27 10.48 -14.67
CA LEU A 37 8.76 10.59 -13.30
C LEU A 37 7.25 10.81 -13.23
N ILE A 38 6.65 11.51 -14.19
CA ILE A 38 5.20 11.78 -14.19
C ILE A 38 4.37 10.49 -14.20
N PRO A 39 4.66 9.45 -15.03
CA PRO A 39 3.80 8.27 -15.07
C PRO A 39 3.74 7.49 -13.74
N PRO A 40 4.86 7.20 -13.04
CA PRO A 40 4.81 6.61 -11.70
C PRO A 40 4.08 7.47 -10.67
N LEU A 41 4.30 8.80 -10.67
CA LEU A 41 3.61 9.70 -9.74
C LEU A 41 2.10 9.72 -9.99
N ALA A 42 1.68 9.76 -11.26
CA ALA A 42 0.27 9.67 -11.62
C ALA A 42 -0.36 8.37 -11.10
N LEU A 43 0.38 7.25 -11.16
CA LEU A 43 -0.07 5.97 -10.62
C LEU A 43 -0.28 6.03 -9.10
N ILE A 44 0.67 6.63 -8.37
CA ILE A 44 0.59 6.80 -6.92
C ILE A 44 -0.63 7.65 -6.55
N PHE A 45 -0.81 8.80 -7.20
CA PHE A 45 -1.96 9.67 -6.94
C PHE A 45 -3.29 9.03 -7.31
N LEU A 46 -3.33 8.20 -8.36
CA LEU A 46 -4.52 7.45 -8.73
C LEU A 46 -4.90 6.45 -7.64
N VAL A 47 -3.95 5.64 -7.16
CA VAL A 47 -4.20 4.63 -6.12
C VAL A 47 -4.51 5.29 -4.77
N LEU A 48 -3.65 6.19 -4.31
CA LEU A 48 -3.81 6.83 -3.01
C LEU A 48 -5.03 7.77 -2.99
N GLY A 49 -5.30 8.45 -4.10
CA GLY A 49 -6.47 9.31 -4.24
C GLY A 49 -7.79 8.54 -4.20
N THR A 50 -7.87 7.38 -4.86
CA THR A 50 -9.09 6.54 -4.83
C THR A 50 -9.32 5.91 -3.46
N ILE A 51 -8.26 5.59 -2.71
CA ILE A 51 -8.36 5.12 -1.32
C ILE A 51 -8.87 6.24 -0.40
N PHE A 52 -8.28 7.44 -0.44
CA PHE A 52 -8.69 8.55 0.44
C PHE A 52 -10.08 9.09 0.15
N LEU A 53 -10.51 9.06 -1.11
CA LEU A 53 -11.88 9.44 -1.50
C LEU A 53 -12.91 8.36 -1.17
N GLY A 54 -12.48 7.18 -0.68
CA GLY A 54 -13.37 6.06 -0.35
C GLY A 54 -13.99 5.37 -1.56
N ILE A 55 -13.47 5.62 -2.77
CA ILE A 55 -13.98 5.03 -4.02
C ILE A 55 -13.46 3.60 -4.18
N ALA A 56 -12.20 3.35 -3.78
CA ALA A 56 -11.58 2.04 -3.85
C ALA A 56 -11.11 1.61 -2.45
N THR A 57 -11.34 0.34 -2.13
CA THR A 57 -10.76 -0.26 -0.92
C THR A 57 -9.25 -0.47 -1.08
N PRO A 58 -8.46 -0.58 0.02
CA PRO A 58 -7.01 -0.79 -0.08
C PRO A 58 -6.61 -2.01 -0.92
N THR A 59 -7.44 -3.05 -0.95
CA THR A 59 -7.25 -4.25 -1.77
C THR A 59 -7.45 -3.98 -3.27
N GLU A 60 -8.49 -3.24 -3.63
CA GLU A 60 -8.75 -2.84 -5.03
C GLU A 60 -7.72 -1.81 -5.51
N GLY A 61 -7.33 -0.87 -4.64
CA GLY A 61 -6.25 0.08 -4.90
C GLY A 61 -4.92 -0.62 -5.16
N GLY A 62 -4.60 -1.66 -4.38
CA GLY A 62 -3.43 -2.50 -4.59
C GLY A 62 -3.45 -3.21 -5.95
N ALA A 63 -4.59 -3.75 -6.36
CA ALA A 63 -4.75 -4.41 -7.67
C ALA A 63 -4.57 -3.41 -8.83
N MET A 64 -5.19 -2.23 -8.75
CA MET A 64 -5.02 -1.16 -9.74
C MET A 64 -3.56 -0.69 -9.83
N GLY A 65 -2.88 -0.56 -8.69
CA GLY A 65 -1.46 -0.21 -8.63
C GLY A 65 -0.56 -1.28 -9.28
N ALA A 66 -0.83 -2.56 -9.03
CA ALA A 66 -0.06 -3.66 -9.61
C ALA A 66 -0.24 -3.74 -11.14
N VAL A 67 -1.48 -3.67 -11.63
CA VAL A 67 -1.78 -3.64 -13.07
C VAL A 67 -1.15 -2.42 -13.73
N GLY A 68 -1.28 -1.25 -13.10
CA GLY A 68 -0.67 -0.02 -13.57
C GLY A 68 0.85 -0.09 -13.68
N ALA A 69 1.52 -0.67 -12.68
CA ALA A 69 2.96 -0.88 -12.67
C ALA A 69 3.41 -1.86 -13.77
N LEU A 70 2.65 -2.95 -14.00
CA LEU A 70 2.92 -3.89 -15.10
C LEU A 70 2.79 -3.22 -16.47
N ILE A 71 1.75 -2.41 -16.69
CA ILE A 71 1.57 -1.64 -17.92
C ILE A 71 2.75 -0.67 -18.13
N LEU A 72 3.18 0.04 -17.08
CA LEU A 72 4.32 0.95 -17.15
C LEU A 72 5.64 0.22 -17.46
N ALA A 73 5.86 -0.95 -16.84
CA ALA A 73 7.03 -1.77 -17.10
C ALA A 73 7.04 -2.31 -18.55
N ALA A 74 5.88 -2.74 -19.06
CA ALA A 74 5.70 -3.19 -20.44
C ALA A 74 5.94 -2.04 -21.44
N ALA A 75 5.36 -0.86 -21.19
CA ALA A 75 5.53 0.33 -22.03
C ALA A 75 7.01 0.78 -22.11
N LYS A 76 7.77 0.62 -21.02
CA LYS A 76 9.21 0.88 -20.99
C LYS A 76 10.08 -0.28 -21.50
N ARG A 77 9.47 -1.39 -21.97
CA ARG A 77 10.14 -2.62 -22.41
C ARG A 77 11.11 -3.19 -21.37
N ARG A 78 10.76 -3.03 -20.09
CA ARG A 78 11.54 -3.54 -18.95
C ARG A 78 10.85 -4.70 -18.24
N LEU A 79 9.70 -5.15 -18.76
CA LEU A 79 8.99 -6.29 -18.23
C LEU A 79 9.70 -7.57 -18.66
N THR A 80 10.43 -8.19 -17.73
CA THR A 80 11.08 -9.50 -17.91
C THR A 80 10.52 -10.50 -16.92
N PHE A 81 10.57 -11.79 -17.26
CA PHE A 81 10.16 -12.85 -16.35
C PHE A 81 10.92 -12.81 -15.01
N ASP A 82 12.19 -12.43 -15.04
CA ASP A 82 13.00 -12.29 -13.83
C ASP A 82 12.47 -11.19 -12.88
N VAL A 83 12.13 -10.00 -13.41
CA VAL A 83 11.56 -8.90 -12.61
C VAL A 83 10.21 -9.29 -12.02
N VAL A 84 9.35 -9.96 -12.81
CA VAL A 84 8.05 -10.44 -12.33
C VAL A 84 8.22 -11.50 -11.25
N ASN A 85 9.11 -12.47 -11.45
CA ASN A 85 9.37 -13.53 -10.47
C ASN A 85 9.94 -12.97 -9.16
N GLN A 86 10.86 -11.98 -9.24
CA GLN A 86 11.37 -11.29 -8.06
C GLN A 86 10.27 -10.56 -7.29
N ALA A 87 9.38 -9.84 -7.99
CA ALA A 87 8.25 -9.15 -7.37
C ALA A 87 7.25 -10.13 -6.71
N LEU A 88 6.94 -11.24 -7.37
CA LEU A 88 6.07 -12.29 -6.85
C LEU A 88 6.71 -13.01 -5.65
N ALA A 89 8.01 -13.28 -5.68
CA ALA A 89 8.73 -13.91 -4.58
C ALA A 89 8.75 -13.02 -3.34
N ALA A 90 8.99 -11.71 -3.51
CA ALA A 90 8.93 -10.74 -2.42
C ALA A 90 7.52 -10.65 -1.82
N THR A 91 6.49 -10.58 -2.68
CA THR A 91 5.08 -10.53 -2.26
C THR A 91 4.67 -11.80 -1.51
N THR A 92 4.99 -12.97 -2.06
CA THR A 92 4.69 -14.28 -1.46
C THR A 92 5.38 -14.43 -0.11
N ARG A 93 6.64 -13.99 0.02
CA ARG A 93 7.37 -14.05 1.29
C ARG A 93 6.68 -13.23 2.37
N LEU A 94 6.27 -12.00 2.05
CA LEU A 94 5.55 -11.14 3.00
C LEU A 94 4.19 -11.75 3.38
N SER A 95 3.43 -12.25 2.41
CA SER A 95 2.16 -12.95 2.67
C SER A 95 2.35 -14.21 3.52
N ALA A 96 3.42 -14.98 3.31
CA ALA A 96 3.73 -16.17 4.11
C ALA A 96 4.03 -15.82 5.57
N PHE A 97 4.75 -14.73 5.84
CA PHE A 97 4.95 -14.24 7.21
C PHE A 97 3.62 -13.90 7.89
N VAL A 98 2.72 -13.20 7.19
CA VAL A 98 1.39 -12.86 7.72
C VAL A 98 0.58 -14.13 8.00
N MET A 99 0.54 -15.07 7.05
CA MET A 99 -0.15 -16.35 7.22
C MET A 99 0.40 -17.14 8.41
N PHE A 100 1.71 -17.16 8.60
CA PHE A 100 2.34 -17.83 9.74
C PHE A 100 1.89 -17.23 11.09
N ILE A 101 1.83 -15.90 11.19
CA ILE A 101 1.32 -15.21 12.37
C ILE A 101 -0.15 -15.57 12.60
N LEU A 102 -0.99 -15.58 11.56
CA LEU A 102 -2.40 -15.93 11.67
C LEU A 102 -2.60 -17.38 12.13
N ILE A 103 -1.81 -18.33 11.61
CA ILE A 103 -1.84 -19.72 12.05
C ILE A 103 -1.47 -19.82 13.53
N GLY A 104 -0.37 -19.18 13.95
CA GLY A 104 0.03 -19.14 15.36
C GLY A 104 -1.05 -18.54 16.26
N ALA A 105 -1.65 -17.43 15.85
CA ALA A 105 -2.76 -16.81 16.57
C ALA A 105 -3.98 -17.73 16.70
N ARG A 106 -4.31 -18.52 15.66
CA ARG A 106 -5.42 -19.48 15.71
C ARG A 106 -5.13 -20.67 16.61
N VAL A 107 -3.93 -21.24 16.55
CA VAL A 107 -3.51 -22.33 17.45
C VAL A 107 -3.55 -21.84 18.90
N PHE A 108 -2.94 -20.68 19.18
CA PHE A 108 -3.00 -20.06 20.50
C PHE A 108 -4.43 -19.84 20.98
N SER A 109 -5.29 -19.26 20.13
CA SER A 109 -6.70 -19.02 20.48
C SER A 109 -7.40 -20.32 20.84
N LEU A 110 -7.26 -21.37 20.02
CA LEU A 110 -7.91 -22.66 20.27
C LEU A 110 -7.44 -23.29 21.58
N THR A 111 -6.14 -23.29 21.86
CA THR A 111 -5.61 -23.82 23.12
C THR A 111 -6.05 -22.97 24.31
N PHE A 112 -6.02 -21.64 24.19
CA PHE A 112 -6.46 -20.70 25.23
C PHE A 112 -7.93 -20.89 25.60
N TYR A 113 -8.82 -21.06 24.63
CA TYR A 113 -10.22 -21.39 24.90
C TYR A 113 -10.37 -22.80 25.48
N GLY A 114 -9.64 -23.79 24.94
CA GLY A 114 -9.68 -25.18 25.40
C GLY A 114 -9.29 -25.38 26.87
N VAL A 115 -8.39 -24.55 27.40
CA VAL A 115 -7.99 -24.57 28.82
C VAL A 115 -8.80 -23.62 29.70
N ASN A 116 -9.91 -23.08 29.20
CA ASN A 116 -10.70 -22.04 29.87
C ASN A 116 -9.88 -20.78 30.22
N GLY A 117 -8.87 -20.45 29.43
CA GLY A 117 -7.99 -19.30 29.66
C GLY A 117 -8.75 -17.97 29.73
N HIS A 118 -9.81 -17.81 28.93
CA HIS A 118 -10.71 -16.65 28.99
C HIS A 118 -11.33 -16.45 30.39
N LEU A 119 -11.80 -17.52 31.03
CA LEU A 119 -12.34 -17.48 32.39
C LEU A 119 -11.25 -17.20 33.42
N TRP A 120 -10.04 -17.73 33.22
CA TRP A 120 -8.92 -17.46 34.12
C TRP A 120 -8.52 -15.98 34.09
N VAL A 121 -8.47 -15.38 32.90
CA VAL A 121 -8.25 -13.94 32.74
C VAL A 121 -9.39 -13.14 33.35
N GLU A 122 -10.64 -13.52 33.15
CA GLU A 122 -11.79 -12.87 33.79
C GLU A 122 -11.68 -12.87 35.32
N HIS A 123 -11.35 -14.00 35.94
CA HIS A 123 -11.16 -14.09 37.39
C HIS A 123 -9.99 -13.23 37.89
N LEU A 124 -8.87 -13.19 37.17
CA LEU A 124 -7.76 -12.29 37.53
C LEU A 124 -8.16 -10.82 37.48
N LEU A 125 -8.94 -10.43 36.48
CA LEU A 125 -9.36 -9.05 36.30
C LEU A 125 -10.44 -8.64 37.31
N THR A 126 -11.34 -9.54 37.66
CA THR A 126 -12.40 -9.31 38.66
C THR A 126 -11.92 -9.44 40.10
N SER A 127 -10.80 -10.12 40.34
CA SER A 127 -10.15 -10.20 41.66
C SER A 127 -9.27 -8.98 41.98
N LEU A 128 -9.11 -8.03 41.05
CA LEU A 128 -8.38 -6.79 41.32
C LEU A 128 -9.13 -5.95 42.38
N PRO A 129 -8.46 -5.54 43.46
CA PRO A 129 -9.06 -4.67 44.47
C PRO A 129 -9.35 -3.28 43.87
N GLY A 130 -10.55 -2.76 44.12
CA GLY A 130 -10.97 -1.43 43.65
C GLY A 130 -12.20 -1.41 42.72
N GLY A 131 -12.82 -2.56 42.44
CA GLY A 131 -14.04 -2.64 41.62
C GLY A 131 -13.82 -2.10 40.21
N GLU A 132 -14.86 -1.54 39.58
CA GLU A 132 -14.78 -0.98 38.22
C GLU A 132 -13.72 0.13 38.09
N LEU A 133 -13.53 0.94 39.15
CA LEU A 133 -12.56 2.04 39.15
C LEU A 133 -11.10 1.53 39.25
N GLY A 134 -10.84 0.52 40.08
CA GLY A 134 -9.52 -0.11 40.17
C GLY A 134 -9.13 -0.84 38.90
N PHE A 135 -10.09 -1.51 38.26
CA PHE A 135 -9.91 -2.16 36.96
C PHE A 135 -9.56 -1.16 35.85
N LEU A 136 -10.32 -0.04 35.75
CA LEU A 136 -10.07 1.00 34.75
C LEU A 136 -8.68 1.66 34.93
N ILE A 137 -8.27 1.95 36.16
CA ILE A 137 -6.94 2.52 36.42
C ILE A 137 -5.83 1.53 36.02
N ALA A 138 -5.96 0.24 36.36
CA ALA A 138 -4.93 -0.77 36.07
C ALA A 138 -4.78 -1.10 34.58
N VAL A 139 -5.84 -1.01 33.79
CA VAL A 139 -5.80 -1.21 32.32
C VAL A 139 -5.34 0.04 31.56
N SER A 140 -5.62 1.22 32.10
CA SER A 140 -5.35 2.51 31.41
C SER A 140 -3.96 3.08 31.68
N VAL A 141 -3.25 2.57 32.69
CA VAL A 141 -1.85 2.93 33.03
C VAL A 141 -0.90 1.93 32.38
#